data_AF-A0AAJ2NMJ7-F1
#
_entry.id   AF-A0AAJ2NMJ7-F1
#
_cell.length_a   1.000
_cell.length_b   1.000
_cell.length_c   1.000
_cell.angle_alpha   90.00
_cell.angle_beta   90.00
_cell.angle_gamma   90.00
#
_symmetry.space_group_name_H-M   'P 1'
#
loop_
_entity.id
_entity.type
_entity.pdbx_description
1 polymer ?
#
loop_
_entity_poly.entity_id
_entity_poly.type
_entity_poly.pdbx_seq_one_letter_code
_entity_poly.pdbx_strand_id
1 'polypeptide(L)'
;MIETTRLIFRSYNAIIKDLDVLRDLLEVTMQERENWWIGGRLFHSVPLDNAAKRVDMLSFRIEKLSEAIDELEEKKRLIQNKLSELDGIEYKVAYKRYVEGKDLQQIADEVDRSHDHVRRINSRLNATSMPQTG
;
A
#
# COMPACT_ATOMS: atom_id res chain seq x y z
N MET A 1 2.28 -9.24 23.08
CA MET A 1 1.41 -9.81 22.01
C MET A 1 0.28 -8.88 21.53
N ILE A 2 -0.11 -7.81 22.23
CA ILE A 2 -0.84 -6.64 21.67
C ILE A 2 -0.07 -6.02 20.47
N GLU A 3 1.24 -6.19 20.50
CA GLU A 3 2.21 -5.75 19.50
C GLU A 3 1.97 -6.33 18.10
N THR A 4 1.50 -7.58 17.99
CA THR A 4 1.48 -8.31 16.71
C THR A 4 0.42 -7.77 15.75
N THR A 5 -0.82 -7.58 16.21
CA THR A 5 -1.90 -7.04 15.39
C THR A 5 -1.63 -5.60 14.98
N ARG A 6 -1.16 -4.76 15.92
CA ARG A 6 -0.78 -3.38 15.65
C ARG A 6 0.39 -3.29 14.68
N LEU A 7 1.34 -4.23 14.75
CA LEU A 7 2.46 -4.33 13.82
C LEU A 7 1.97 -4.71 12.41
N ILE A 8 1.04 -5.67 12.28
CA ILE A 8 0.45 -6.06 11.00
C ILE A 8 -0.20 -4.85 10.30
N PHE A 9 -1.02 -4.08 11.02
CA PHE A 9 -1.65 -2.89 10.44
C PHE A 9 -0.64 -1.78 10.09
N ARG A 10 0.38 -1.55 10.91
CA ARG A 10 1.46 -0.60 10.59
C ARG A 10 2.22 -1.01 9.33
N SER A 11 2.57 -2.30 9.22
CA SER A 11 3.23 -2.84 8.02
C SER A 11 2.33 -2.71 6.80
N TYR A 12 1.03 -2.98 6.93
CA TYR A 12 0.06 -2.81 5.84
C TYR A 12 0.01 -1.36 5.34
N ASN A 13 -0.01 -0.38 6.24
CA ASN A 13 0.00 1.03 5.86
C ASN A 13 1.28 1.48 5.22
N ALA A 14 2.42 1.01 5.74
CA ALA A 14 3.71 1.28 5.13
C ALA A 14 3.72 0.78 3.69
N ILE A 15 3.26 -0.46 3.46
CA ILE A 15 3.13 -1.04 2.12
C ILE A 15 2.22 -0.19 1.22
N ILE A 16 1.06 0.28 1.71
CA ILE A 16 0.18 1.14 0.89
C ILE A 16 0.88 2.44 0.51
N LYS A 17 1.50 3.13 1.47
CA LYS A 17 2.22 4.38 1.21
C LYS A 17 3.37 4.17 0.24
N ASP A 18 4.12 3.09 0.40
CA ASP A 18 5.22 2.74 -0.49
C ASP A 18 4.70 2.43 -1.90
N LEU A 19 3.57 1.71 -2.02
CA LEU A 19 2.92 1.46 -3.30
C LEU A 19 2.49 2.75 -4.00
N ASP A 20 1.89 3.69 -3.27
CA ASP A 20 1.46 4.97 -3.83
C ASP A 20 2.67 5.74 -4.37
N VAL A 21 3.73 5.88 -3.56
CA VAL A 21 4.97 6.55 -3.97
C VAL A 21 5.63 5.87 -5.17
N LEU A 22 5.69 4.54 -5.19
CA LEU A 22 6.33 3.79 -6.27
C LEU A 22 5.53 3.87 -7.57
N ARG A 23 4.19 3.90 -7.50
CA ARG A 23 3.32 4.08 -8.67
C ARG A 23 3.46 5.47 -9.26
N ASP A 24 3.45 6.50 -8.42
CA ASP A 24 3.71 7.88 -8.86
C ASP A 24 5.09 7.98 -9.53
N LEU A 25 6.10 7.34 -8.93
CA LEU A 25 7.46 7.32 -9.47
C LEU A 25 7.54 6.55 -10.80
N LEU A 26 6.83 5.43 -10.92
CA LEU A 26 6.74 4.65 -12.15
C LEU A 26 6.11 5.49 -13.27
N GLU A 27 5.01 6.17 -13.00
CA GLU A 27 4.30 7.01 -13.96
C GLU A 27 5.22 8.12 -14.51
N VAL A 28 5.86 8.88 -13.62
CA VAL A 28 6.77 9.96 -14.06
C VAL A 28 7.99 9.41 -14.81
N THR A 29 8.50 8.23 -14.43
CA THR A 29 9.64 7.59 -15.10
C THR A 29 9.24 7.09 -16.50
N MET A 30 8.04 6.52 -16.66
CA MET A 30 7.49 6.12 -17.95
C MET A 30 7.30 7.33 -18.86
N GLN A 31 6.75 8.42 -18.34
CA GLN A 31 6.57 9.66 -19.08
C GLN A 31 7.90 10.28 -19.50
N GLU A 32 8.91 10.22 -18.63
CA GLU A 32 10.27 10.66 -18.97
C GLU A 32 10.87 9.79 -20.08
N ARG A 33 10.76 8.46 -20.00
CA ARG A 33 11.23 7.55 -21.05
C ARG A 33 10.61 7.89 -22.40
N GLU A 34 9.30 8.16 -22.42
CA GLU A 34 8.59 8.52 -23.65
C GLU A 34 9.11 9.83 -24.26
N ASN A 35 9.46 10.81 -23.42
CA ASN A 35 10.08 12.04 -23.91
C ASN A 35 11.45 11.81 -24.57
N TRP A 36 12.19 10.79 -24.12
CA TRP A 36 13.49 10.40 -24.70
C TRP A 36 13.38 9.40 -25.85
N TRP A 37 12.23 8.74 -26.04
CA TRP A 37 12.00 7.77 -27.11
C TRP A 37 11.99 8.42 -28.50
N ILE A 38 12.14 7.63 -29.56
CA ILE A 38 12.07 8.12 -30.94
C ILE A 38 10.71 8.79 -31.17
N GLY A 39 10.72 10.06 -31.56
CA GLY A 39 9.52 10.89 -31.73
C GLY A 39 9.10 11.67 -30.48
N GLY A 40 9.75 11.41 -29.33
CA GLY A 40 9.56 12.14 -28.09
C GLY A 40 10.18 13.54 -28.13
N ARG A 41 9.69 14.42 -27.26
CA ARG A 41 10.07 15.85 -27.20
C ARG A 41 11.58 16.08 -27.03
N LEU A 42 12.27 15.21 -26.31
CA LEU A 42 13.68 15.37 -25.94
C LEU A 42 14.63 14.54 -26.82
N PHE A 43 14.12 13.68 -27.69
CA PHE A 43 14.93 12.79 -28.53
C PHE A 43 16.01 13.53 -29.34
N HIS A 44 15.65 14.66 -29.96
CA HIS A 44 16.56 15.48 -30.76
C HIS A 44 17.34 16.53 -29.96
N SER A 45 17.15 16.60 -28.63
CA SER A 45 17.85 17.58 -27.79
C SER A 45 19.32 17.21 -27.53
N VAL A 46 19.70 15.97 -27.82
CA VAL A 46 21.04 15.42 -27.62
C VAL A 46 21.40 14.48 -28.79
N PRO A 47 22.68 14.12 -28.97
CA PRO A 47 23.09 13.05 -29.88
C PRO A 47 22.33 11.73 -29.63
N LEU A 48 22.09 10.96 -30.71
CA LEU A 48 21.27 9.74 -30.71
C LEU A 48 21.73 8.71 -29.67
N ASP A 49 23.04 8.50 -29.56
CA ASP A 49 23.66 7.60 -28.60
C ASP A 49 23.33 7.98 -27.15
N ASN A 50 23.32 9.28 -26.85
CA ASN A 50 22.94 9.78 -25.52
C ASN A 50 21.43 9.59 -25.24
N ALA A 51 20.57 9.84 -26.22
CA ALA A 51 19.14 9.61 -26.09
C ALA A 51 18.83 8.12 -25.86
N ALA A 52 19.42 7.24 -26.67
CA ALA A 52 19.28 5.78 -26.55
C ALA A 52 19.74 5.28 -25.17
N LYS A 53 20.91 5.73 -24.70
CA LYS A 53 21.41 5.35 -23.37
C LYS A 53 20.49 5.79 -22.23
N ARG A 54 19.84 6.95 -22.36
CA ARG A 54 18.84 7.41 -21.38
C ARG A 54 17.59 6.54 -21.39
N VAL A 55 17.09 6.20 -22.58
CA VAL A 55 15.96 5.29 -22.75
C VAL A 55 16.26 3.93 -22.11
N ASP A 56 17.44 3.35 -22.35
CA ASP A 56 17.82 2.05 -21.77
C ASP A 56 17.84 2.11 -20.24
N MET A 57 18.46 3.16 -19.68
CA MET A 57 18.50 3.37 -18.23
C MET A 57 17.10 3.51 -17.62
N LEU A 58 16.24 4.31 -18.24
CA LEU A 58 14.86 4.51 -17.78
C LEU A 58 14.03 3.24 -17.93
N SER A 59 14.25 2.45 -18.99
CA SER A 59 13.57 1.17 -19.20
C SER A 59 13.93 0.15 -18.12
N PHE A 60 15.22 0.04 -17.80
CA PHE A 60 15.67 -0.79 -16.68
C PHE A 60 15.07 -0.31 -15.33
N ARG A 61 15.01 1.01 -15.12
CA ARG A 61 14.40 1.57 -13.91
C ARG A 61 12.91 1.25 -13.82
N ILE A 62 12.17 1.35 -14.93
CA ILE A 62 10.76 0.99 -15.03
C ILE A 62 10.55 -0.49 -14.67
N GLU A 63 11.38 -1.39 -15.21
CA GLU A 63 11.34 -2.81 -14.88
C GLU A 63 11.50 -3.04 -13.36
N LYS A 64 12.51 -2.40 -12.74
CA LYS A 64 12.76 -2.53 -11.30
C LYS A 64 11.64 -1.95 -10.43
N LEU A 65 11.04 -0.83 -10.86
CA LEU A 65 9.89 -0.25 -10.16
C LEU A 65 8.66 -1.16 -10.26
N SER A 66 8.38 -1.73 -11.42
CA SER A 66 7.28 -2.68 -11.62
C SER A 66 7.47 -3.94 -10.76
N GLU A 67 8.67 -4.53 -10.76
CA GLU A 67 8.99 -5.68 -9.89
C GLU A 67 8.75 -5.36 -8.41
N ALA A 68 9.20 -4.19 -7.93
CA ALA A 68 9.01 -3.78 -6.54
C ALA A 68 7.54 -3.56 -6.19
N ILE A 69 6.74 -3.02 -7.11
CA ILE A 69 5.29 -2.87 -6.96
C ILE A 69 4.64 -4.25 -6.86
N ASP A 70 4.97 -5.19 -7.76
CA ASP A 70 4.41 -6.54 -7.75
C ASP A 70 4.70 -7.28 -6.43
N GLU A 71 5.93 -7.17 -5.92
CA GLU A 71 6.31 -7.74 -4.62
C GLU A 71 5.50 -7.13 -3.46
N LEU A 72 5.29 -5.82 -3.46
CA LEU A 72 4.53 -5.13 -2.42
C LEU A 72 3.04 -5.43 -2.53
N GLU A 73 2.49 -5.59 -3.73
CA GLU A 73 1.12 -6.03 -3.94
C GLU A 73 0.89 -7.45 -3.41
N GLU A 74 1.85 -8.36 -3.62
CA GLU A 74 1.77 -9.70 -3.04
C GLU A 74 1.80 -9.64 -1.50
N LYS A 75 2.74 -8.88 -0.92
CA LYS A 75 2.80 -8.67 0.55
C LYS A 75 1.51 -8.06 1.09
N LYS A 76 0.95 -7.07 0.40
CA LYS A 76 -0.34 -6.44 0.73
C LYS A 76 -1.46 -7.48 0.76
N ARG A 77 -1.54 -8.35 -0.25
CA ARG A 77 -2.56 -9.40 -0.37
C ARG A 77 -2.44 -10.43 0.74
N LEU A 78 -1.21 -10.87 1.07
CA LEU A 78 -0.97 -11.78 2.19
C LEU A 78 -1.45 -11.20 3.52
N ILE A 79 -1.21 -9.91 3.75
CA ILE A 79 -1.73 -9.24 4.95
C ILE A 79 -3.25 -9.13 4.89
N GLN A 80 -3.85 -8.77 3.75
CA GLN A 80 -5.31 -8.72 3.60
C GLN A 80 -5.98 -10.05 3.89
N ASN A 81 -5.41 -11.16 3.41
CA ASN A 81 -5.92 -12.51 3.68
C ASN A 81 -5.92 -12.78 5.19
N LYS A 82 -4.81 -12.51 5.89
CA LYS A 82 -4.73 -12.64 7.36
C LYS A 82 -5.72 -11.74 8.08
N LEU A 83 -5.96 -10.54 7.56
CA LEU A 83 -6.93 -9.62 8.14
C LEU A 83 -8.38 -10.04 7.84
N SER A 84 -8.65 -10.73 6.73
CA SER A 84 -9.99 -11.24 6.39
C SER A 84 -10.48 -12.34 7.33
N GLU A 85 -9.57 -12.98 8.06
CA GLU A 85 -9.88 -13.91 9.16
C GLU A 85 -10.45 -13.17 10.39
N LEU A 86 -10.28 -11.85 10.48
CA LEU A 86 -10.91 -11.03 11.52
C LEU A 86 -12.39 -10.83 11.15
N ASP A 87 -13.28 -11.25 12.06
CA ASP A 87 -14.72 -11.33 11.82
C ASP A 87 -15.32 -9.97 11.39
N GLY A 88 -16.34 -9.97 10.52
CA GLY A 88 -16.61 -8.88 9.57
C GLY A 88 -16.76 -7.45 10.11
N ILE A 89 -17.21 -7.25 11.37
CA ILE A 89 -17.26 -5.91 12.00
C ILE A 89 -15.93 -5.51 12.65
N GLU A 90 -15.16 -6.48 13.15
CA GLU A 90 -13.86 -6.25 13.76
C GLU A 90 -12.83 -5.83 12.72
N TYR A 91 -12.83 -6.51 11.56
CA TYR A 91 -12.02 -6.10 10.42
C TYR A 91 -12.32 -4.66 9.99
N LYS A 92 -13.60 -4.31 9.82
CA LYS A 92 -13.99 -2.95 9.41
C LYS A 92 -13.52 -1.89 10.40
N VAL A 93 -13.68 -2.14 11.69
CA VAL A 93 -13.21 -1.21 12.74
C VAL A 93 -11.70 -1.10 12.73
N ALA A 94 -10.98 -2.23 12.63
CA ALA A 94 -9.52 -2.25 12.66
C ALA A 94 -8.92 -1.58 11.41
N TYR A 95 -9.47 -1.85 10.23
CA TYR A 95 -9.04 -1.23 8.98
C TYR A 95 -9.23 0.28 9.03
N LYS A 96 -10.43 0.76 9.36
CA LYS A 96 -10.67 2.21 9.43
C LYS A 96 -9.83 2.90 10.51
N ARG A 97 -9.61 2.25 11.65
CA ARG A 97 -8.81 2.81 12.75
C ARG A 97 -7.32 2.87 12.42
N TYR A 98 -6.77 1.74 12.02
CA TYR A 98 -5.33 1.58 11.90
C TYR A 98 -4.84 1.87 10.50
N VAL A 99 -5.65 1.66 9.47
CA VAL A 99 -5.30 1.92 8.06
C VAL A 99 -5.68 3.31 7.62
N GLU A 100 -6.96 3.66 7.71
CA GLU A 100 -7.45 4.97 7.28
C GLU A 100 -7.16 6.07 8.32
N GLY A 101 -6.70 5.71 9.52
CA GLY A 101 -6.36 6.66 10.57
C GLY A 101 -7.55 7.35 11.23
N LYS A 102 -8.77 6.83 11.03
CA LYS A 102 -10.01 7.43 11.52
C LYS A 102 -10.14 7.35 13.03
N ASP A 103 -10.83 8.31 13.61
CA ASP A 103 -11.25 8.25 15.02
C ASP A 103 -12.42 7.28 15.22
N LEU A 104 -12.67 6.87 16.47
CA LEU A 104 -13.71 5.89 16.78
C LEU A 104 -15.12 6.40 16.44
N GLN A 105 -15.33 7.72 16.42
CA GLN A 105 -16.61 8.33 16.07
C GLN A 105 -16.85 8.26 14.56
N GLN A 106 -15.87 8.66 13.75
CA GLN A 106 -15.91 8.51 12.29
C GLN A 106 -16.13 7.06 11.88
N ILE A 107 -15.50 6.12 12.59
CA ILE A 107 -15.70 4.69 12.33
C ILE A 107 -17.12 4.28 12.67
N ALA A 108 -17.65 4.71 13.82
CA ALA A 108 -19.01 4.42 14.26
C ALA A 108 -20.05 4.89 13.24
N ASP A 109 -19.88 6.11 12.74
CA ASP A 109 -20.76 6.69 11.72
C ASP A 109 -20.69 5.89 10.40
N GLU A 110 -19.51 5.44 9.98
CA GLU A 110 -19.32 4.71 8.72
C GLU A 110 -19.69 3.23 8.75
N VAL A 111 -19.62 2.59 9.93
CA VAL A 111 -19.99 1.17 10.09
C VAL A 111 -21.41 1.00 10.62
N ASP A 112 -22.16 2.10 10.76
CA ASP A 112 -23.52 2.15 11.28
C ASP A 112 -23.64 1.45 12.65
N ARG A 113 -22.77 1.84 13.59
CA ARG A 113 -22.74 1.32 14.96
C ARG A 113 -22.55 2.45 15.96
N SER A 114 -22.90 2.21 17.22
CA SER A 114 -22.63 3.20 18.26
C SER A 114 -21.13 3.30 18.56
N HIS A 115 -20.68 4.50 18.97
CA HIS A 115 -19.32 4.74 19.42
C HIS A 115 -18.89 3.73 20.50
N ASP A 116 -19.76 3.40 21.45
CA ASP A 116 -19.47 2.42 22.50
C ASP A 116 -19.31 0.99 21.98
N HIS A 117 -20.04 0.63 20.93
CA HIS A 117 -19.89 -0.67 20.27
C HIS A 117 -18.53 -0.75 19.56
N VAL A 118 -18.15 0.29 18.83
CA VAL A 118 -16.84 0.40 18.17
C VAL A 118 -15.69 0.43 19.19
N ARG A 119 -15.86 1.14 20.32
CA ARG A 119 -14.87 1.18 21.41
C ARG A 119 -14.64 -0.20 22.02
N ARG A 120 -15.69 -1.00 22.22
CA ARG A 120 -15.58 -2.39 22.70
C ARG A 120 -14.85 -3.27 21.71
N ILE A 121 -15.18 -3.18 20.42
CA ILE A 121 -14.48 -3.92 19.36
C ILE A 121 -13.00 -3.53 19.33
N ASN A 122 -12.68 -2.24 19.32
CA ASN A 122 -11.30 -1.75 19.35
C ASN A 122 -10.54 -2.24 20.60
N SER A 123 -11.21 -2.32 21.74
CA SER A 123 -10.63 -2.87 22.96
C SER A 123 -10.37 -4.37 22.86
N ARG A 124 -11.28 -5.15 22.25
CA ARG A 124 -11.06 -6.57 21.95
C ARG A 124 -9.92 -6.78 20.97
N LEU A 125 -9.85 -6.00 19.90
CA LEU A 125 -8.73 -6.05 18.94
C LEU A 125 -7.36 -5.81 19.60
N ASN A 126 -7.34 -5.01 20.68
CA ASN A 126 -6.14 -4.82 21.50
C ASN A 126 -5.88 -5.96 22.49
N ALA A 127 -6.90 -6.75 22.85
CA ALA A 127 -6.82 -7.82 23.85
C ALA A 127 -6.69 -9.22 23.24
N THR A 128 -7.20 -9.45 22.03
CA THR A 128 -7.20 -10.74 21.33
C THR A 128 -5.78 -11.05 20.85
N SER A 129 -5.05 -11.80 21.67
CA SER A 129 -4.04 -12.76 21.22
C SER A 129 -4.72 -13.84 20.38
N MET A 130 -4.23 -14.12 19.17
CA MET A 130 -4.72 -15.26 18.38
C MET A 130 -4.72 -16.53 19.24
N PRO A 131 -5.76 -17.38 19.20
CA PRO A 131 -5.65 -18.74 19.69
C PRO A 131 -4.54 -19.43 18.90
N GLN A 132 -3.55 -19.99 19.59
CA GLN A 132 -2.68 -21.00 19.00
C GLN A 132 -3.59 -22.17 18.61
N THR A 133 -3.78 -22.40 17.31
CA THR A 133 -4.35 -23.66 16.83
C THR A 133 -3.36 -24.76 17.18
N GLY A 134 -3.72 -25.59 18.16
CA GLY A 134 -2.99 -26.81 18.51
C GLY A 134 -3.17 -27.92 17.48
#